data_AF-A0A1X9SYB8-F1
#
_entry.id   AF-A0A1X9SYB8-F1
#
_cell.length_a   1.000
_cell.length_b   1.000
_cell.length_c   1.000
_cell.angle_alpha   90.00
_cell.angle_beta   90.00
_cell.angle_gamma   90.00
#
_symmetry.space_group_name_H-M   'P 1'
#
loop_
_entity.id
_entity.type
_entity.pdbx_description
1 polymer ?
#
loop_
_entity_poly.entity_id
_entity_poly.type
_entity_poly.pdbx_seq_one_letter_code
_entity_poly.pdbx_strand_id
1 'polypeptide(L)'
;MLLCGIMRSILIKVDVMIQSNLSNKIIRKAGNNLKLNQAKKDDLDIISTFRSNHVQLMKMLVKTISKKLPKPLFIARRLKRLSSIQAKLQRFDGMCLDRMQDIGGVRAVFKNNNEVKQFVKRIQSVYYGKRSVFKIVKENDYISNPKDDGYRSYHIVFKYNGKINEVNGYHIELQLRDSLQHYWATAVEILALRSSTNIKAGYGDECFKRFFWLCAELLAGNNNYKEEIKKLDEKYQILALLSGLNVVCDNIEKKEKADNLYLMVLDTKDGILKLSAFGKGQLELAKNIYQSLETNDSTQSVLVSVDSVKKLKRAYPNYFLDAKHFIKEVRERTK
;
A
#
# COMPACT_ATOMS: atom_id res chain seq x y z
N MET A 1 22.64 15.76 9.35
CA MET A 1 23.41 15.34 10.54
C MET A 1 22.61 14.53 11.57
N LEU A 2 21.28 14.65 11.68
CA LEU A 2 20.48 13.86 12.66
C LEU A 2 20.45 12.32 12.42
N LEU A 3 20.68 11.84 11.20
CA LEU A 3 20.60 10.40 10.87
C LEU A 3 21.88 9.61 11.22
N CYS A 4 23.04 10.25 11.36
CA CYS A 4 24.31 9.55 11.67
C CYS A 4 24.43 9.12 13.15
N GLY A 5 23.76 9.82 14.08
CA GLY A 5 23.90 9.55 15.52
C GLY A 5 23.17 8.28 16.00
N ILE A 6 22.08 7.91 15.33
CA ILE A 6 21.21 6.80 15.74
C ILE A 6 21.76 5.43 15.27
N MET A 7 22.62 5.42 14.25
CA MET A 7 23.13 4.18 13.63
C MET A 7 24.19 3.41 14.45
N ARG A 8 24.75 3.99 15.52
CA ARG A 8 25.94 3.41 16.20
C ARG A 8 25.67 2.54 17.43
N SER A 9 24.43 2.41 17.91
CA SER A 9 24.16 1.74 19.20
C SER A 9 23.35 0.43 19.15
N ILE A 10 23.04 -0.12 17.96
CA ILE A 10 22.23 -1.34 17.88
C ILE A 10 22.93 -2.39 17.01
N LEU A 11 23.80 -3.18 17.63
CA LEU A 11 24.42 -4.37 17.06
C LEU A 11 24.22 -5.52 18.06
N ILE A 12 23.09 -6.21 17.94
CA ILE A 12 22.87 -7.53 18.56
C ILE A 12 22.32 -8.46 17.46
N LYS A 13 22.84 -9.69 17.43
CA LYS A 13 22.46 -10.77 16.50
C LYS A 13 20.94 -10.96 16.48
N VAL A 14 20.32 -10.97 15.30
CA VAL A 14 18.88 -11.24 15.14
C VAL A 14 18.68 -12.44 14.21
N ASP A 15 18.39 -13.58 14.83
CA ASP A 15 17.55 -14.60 14.21
C ASP A 15 16.12 -14.07 14.12
N VAL A 16 15.43 -14.34 13.01
CA VAL A 16 14.07 -13.84 12.73
C VAL A 16 13.08 -14.55 13.66
N MET A 17 12.92 -14.05 14.87
CA MET A 17 11.89 -14.47 15.82
C MET A 17 10.58 -13.73 15.58
N ILE A 18 9.47 -14.46 15.61
CA ILE A 18 8.15 -13.88 15.81
C ILE A 18 8.18 -13.15 17.15
N GLN A 19 7.84 -11.86 17.15
CA GLN A 19 7.78 -11.08 18.37
C GLN A 19 6.47 -11.42 19.08
N SER A 20 6.60 -12.12 20.23
CA SER A 20 5.61 -12.38 21.29
C SER A 20 4.17 -12.73 20.88
N ASN A 21 3.57 -13.73 21.51
CA ASN A 21 2.15 -14.03 21.31
C ASN A 21 1.25 -12.88 21.80
N LEU A 22 0.65 -12.12 20.88
CA LEU A 22 -0.27 -11.01 21.21
C LEU A 22 -1.71 -11.51 21.22
N SER A 23 -2.40 -11.36 22.35
CA SER A 23 -3.84 -11.68 22.41
C SER A 23 -4.69 -10.64 21.69
N ASN A 24 -5.81 -11.07 21.10
CA ASN A 24 -6.79 -10.17 20.46
C ASN A 24 -7.27 -9.07 21.41
N LYS A 25 -7.38 -9.36 22.72
CA LYS A 25 -7.79 -8.38 23.75
C LYS A 25 -6.78 -7.24 23.87
N ILE A 26 -5.48 -7.56 23.88
CA ILE A 26 -4.40 -6.57 23.99
C ILE A 26 -4.32 -5.73 22.70
N ILE A 27 -4.39 -6.38 21.53
CA ILE A 27 -4.40 -5.69 20.23
C ILE A 27 -5.59 -4.73 20.13
N ARG A 28 -6.79 -5.17 20.54
CA ARG A 28 -8.00 -4.34 20.53
C ARG A 28 -7.87 -3.15 21.46
N LYS A 29 -7.34 -3.34 22.67
CA LYS A 29 -7.10 -2.25 23.63
C LYS A 29 -6.15 -1.19 23.04
N ALA A 30 -5.00 -1.60 22.52
CA ALA A 30 -4.04 -0.69 21.90
C ALA A 30 -4.66 0.06 20.71
N GLY A 31 -5.45 -0.64 19.88
CA GLY A 31 -6.20 -0.02 18.78
C GLY A 31 -7.24 1.01 19.24
N ASN A 32 -7.95 0.74 20.33
CA ASN A 32 -8.91 1.69 20.89
C ASN A 32 -8.21 2.94 21.44
N ASN A 33 -7.09 2.77 22.16
CA ASN A 33 -6.29 3.90 22.63
C ASN A 33 -5.79 4.74 21.45
N LEU A 34 -5.33 4.10 20.36
CA LEU A 34 -4.95 4.80 19.13
C LEU A 34 -6.13 5.57 18.51
N LYS A 35 -7.31 4.94 18.42
CA LYS A 35 -8.54 5.59 17.90
C LYS A 35 -8.85 6.89 18.65
N LEU A 36 -8.70 6.88 19.98
CA LEU A 36 -9.01 7.99 20.88
C LEU A 36 -7.88 9.02 21.03
N ASN A 37 -6.76 8.89 20.30
CA ASN A 37 -5.55 9.71 20.50
C ASN A 37 -4.96 9.59 21.93
N GLN A 38 -5.09 8.43 22.57
CA GLN A 38 -4.62 8.15 23.93
C GLN A 38 -3.55 7.04 23.98
N ALA A 39 -3.03 6.61 22.82
CA ALA A 39 -2.03 5.55 22.74
C ALA A 39 -0.73 5.95 23.45
N LYS A 40 -0.28 5.11 24.38
CA LYS A 40 1.02 5.23 25.03
C LYS A 40 2.09 4.47 24.23
N LYS A 41 3.36 4.61 24.63
CA LYS A 41 4.47 3.87 24.02
C LYS A 41 4.20 2.37 23.92
N ASP A 42 3.73 1.74 25.00
CA ASP A 42 3.41 0.31 25.02
C ASP A 42 2.32 -0.07 24.01
N ASP A 43 1.30 0.78 23.83
CA ASP A 43 0.26 0.56 22.81
C ASP A 43 0.86 0.61 21.40
N LEU A 44 1.76 1.57 21.15
CA LEU A 44 2.46 1.70 19.88
C LEU A 44 3.38 0.49 19.61
N ASP A 45 4.05 -0.03 20.63
CA ASP A 45 4.89 -1.23 20.54
C ASP A 45 4.05 -2.49 20.26
N ILE A 46 2.87 -2.61 20.86
CA ILE A 46 1.89 -3.67 20.55
C ILE A 46 1.44 -3.57 19.09
N ILE A 47 1.07 -2.37 18.62
CA ILE A 47 0.62 -2.15 17.24
C ILE A 47 1.76 -2.44 16.24
N SER A 48 2.98 -2.02 16.57
CA SER A 48 4.19 -2.27 15.78
C SER A 48 4.47 -3.77 15.68
N THR A 49 4.41 -4.49 16.79
CA THR A 49 4.55 -5.96 16.85
C THR A 49 3.45 -6.67 16.05
N PHE A 50 2.20 -6.23 16.21
CA PHE A 50 1.06 -6.76 15.45
C PHE A 50 1.27 -6.63 13.93
N ARG A 51 1.65 -5.43 13.46
CA ARG A 51 1.96 -5.18 12.04
C ARG A 51 3.15 -6.01 11.58
N SER A 52 4.20 -6.08 12.38
CA SER A 52 5.42 -6.82 12.12
C SER A 52 5.17 -8.31 11.85
N ASN A 53 4.29 -8.93 12.63
CA ASN A 53 3.92 -10.34 12.47
C ASN A 53 3.24 -10.63 11.11
N HIS A 54 2.66 -9.63 10.45
CA HIS A 54 2.09 -9.80 9.10
C HIS A 54 3.16 -9.93 8.00
N VAL A 55 4.41 -9.53 8.23
CA VAL A 55 5.49 -9.61 7.23
C VAL A 55 5.72 -11.06 6.79
N GLN A 56 5.74 -12.00 7.75
CA GLN A 56 5.92 -13.42 7.45
C GLN A 56 4.73 -13.98 6.67
N LEU A 57 3.50 -13.61 7.04
CA LEU A 57 2.29 -14.04 6.35
C LEU A 57 2.27 -13.58 4.88
N MET A 58 2.62 -12.31 4.64
CA MET A 58 2.77 -11.79 3.28
C MET A 58 3.83 -12.56 2.49
N LYS A 59 4.98 -12.89 3.10
CA LYS A 59 6.02 -13.73 2.45
C LYS A 59 5.49 -15.12 2.07
N MET A 60 4.74 -15.77 2.96
CA MET A 60 4.14 -17.09 2.70
C MET A 60 3.11 -17.04 1.56
N LEU A 61 2.26 -16.01 1.54
CA LEU A 61 1.31 -15.81 0.45
C LEU A 61 2.03 -15.56 -0.88
N VAL A 62 3.00 -14.63 -0.90
CA VAL A 62 3.80 -14.32 -2.10
C VAL A 62 4.51 -15.55 -2.65
N LYS A 63 5.11 -16.39 -1.79
CA LYS A 63 5.75 -17.66 -2.20
C LYS A 63 4.79 -18.60 -2.94
N THR A 64 3.50 -18.56 -2.61
CA THR A 64 2.49 -19.39 -3.24
C THR A 64 2.00 -18.77 -4.55
N ILE A 65 1.65 -17.48 -4.53
CA ILE A 65 1.05 -16.81 -5.68
C ILE A 65 2.07 -16.52 -6.80
N SER A 66 3.35 -16.30 -6.46
CA SER A 66 4.40 -16.03 -7.45
C SER A 66 4.66 -17.22 -8.37
N LYS A 67 4.31 -18.43 -7.95
CA LYS A 67 4.42 -19.66 -8.76
C LYS A 67 3.26 -19.85 -9.74
N LYS A 68 2.19 -19.07 -9.63
CA LYS A 68 1.00 -19.20 -10.48
C LYS A 68 1.16 -18.42 -11.78
N LEU A 69 0.37 -18.80 -12.78
CA LEU A 69 0.18 -18.05 -14.02
C LEU A 69 -1.22 -17.45 -14.01
N PRO A 70 -1.53 -16.42 -14.83
CA PRO A 70 -0.57 -15.56 -15.51
C PRO A 70 0.42 -14.92 -14.51
N LYS A 71 1.64 -14.61 -14.95
CA LYS A 71 2.62 -13.97 -14.07
C LYS A 71 2.26 -12.50 -13.89
N PRO A 72 2.17 -11.99 -12.65
CA PRO A 72 2.08 -10.55 -12.44
C PRO A 72 3.31 -9.84 -13.02
N LEU A 73 3.12 -8.65 -13.58
CA LEU A 73 4.20 -7.74 -13.98
C LEU A 73 5.12 -7.41 -12.80
N PHE A 74 4.54 -7.30 -11.61
CA PHE A 74 5.24 -7.25 -10.33
C PHE A 74 4.30 -7.62 -9.18
N ILE A 75 4.92 -8.01 -8.06
CA ILE A 75 4.25 -8.19 -6.77
C ILE A 75 4.91 -7.24 -5.77
N ALA A 76 4.11 -6.57 -4.96
CA ALA A 76 4.55 -5.64 -3.95
C ALA A 76 3.89 -5.97 -2.61
N ARG A 77 4.64 -5.78 -1.51
CA ARG A 77 4.16 -6.00 -0.14
C ARG A 77 4.27 -4.71 0.64
N ARG A 78 3.25 -4.38 1.43
CA ARG A 78 3.19 -3.17 2.25
C ARG A 78 2.51 -3.44 3.59
N LEU A 79 3.07 -2.91 4.67
CA LEU A 79 2.36 -2.78 5.94
C LEU A 79 1.51 -1.51 5.95
N LYS A 80 0.28 -1.60 6.45
CA LYS A 80 -0.56 -0.42 6.65
C LYS A 80 0.14 0.55 7.61
N ARG A 81 0.13 1.84 7.26
CA ARG A 81 0.70 2.92 8.08
C ARG A 81 -0.10 3.12 9.36
N LEU A 82 0.56 3.56 10.43
CA LEU A 82 -0.09 3.84 11.71
C LEU A 82 -1.22 4.87 11.58
N SER A 83 -0.96 6.00 10.91
CA SER A 83 -1.96 7.04 10.64
C SER A 83 -3.16 6.51 9.84
N SER A 84 -2.92 5.62 8.86
CA SER A 84 -3.98 4.98 8.09
C SER A 84 -4.78 3.95 8.90
N ILE A 85 -4.15 3.28 9.88
CA ILE A 85 -4.83 2.40 10.84
C ILE A 85 -5.75 3.25 11.72
N GLN A 86 -5.22 4.32 12.30
CA GLN A 86 -5.97 5.24 13.15
C GLN A 86 -7.17 5.85 12.43
N ALA A 87 -6.96 6.42 11.24
CA ALA A 87 -8.03 7.00 10.44
C ALA A 87 -9.13 5.98 10.10
N LYS A 88 -8.77 4.71 9.87
CA LYS A 88 -9.74 3.63 9.61
C LYS A 88 -10.53 3.25 10.86
N LEU A 89 -9.90 3.22 12.03
CA LEU A 89 -10.57 2.96 13.31
C LEU A 89 -11.53 4.09 13.69
N GLN A 90 -11.20 5.33 13.33
CA GLN A 90 -12.05 6.52 13.56
C GLN A 90 -13.22 6.57 12.57
N ARG A 91 -13.00 6.24 11.29
CA ARG A 91 -14.01 6.34 10.23
C ARG A 91 -15.14 5.32 10.33
N PHE A 92 -14.84 4.10 10.77
CA PHE A 92 -15.81 3.00 10.76
C PHE A 92 -16.17 2.59 12.20
N ASP A 93 -17.43 2.82 12.57
CA ASP A 93 -17.96 2.38 13.85
C ASP A 93 -17.90 0.85 13.97
N GLY A 94 -17.53 0.36 15.15
CA GLY A 94 -17.30 -1.06 15.40
C GLY A 94 -16.01 -1.65 14.81
N MET A 95 -15.20 -0.90 14.04
CA MET A 95 -13.90 -1.37 13.57
C MET A 95 -12.93 -1.56 14.75
N CYS A 96 -12.32 -2.75 14.84
CA CYS A 96 -11.31 -3.07 15.85
C CYS A 96 -10.01 -3.52 15.18
N LEU A 97 -8.87 -3.17 15.77
CA LEU A 97 -7.56 -3.44 15.17
C LEU A 97 -7.30 -4.94 14.93
N ASP A 98 -7.70 -5.80 15.87
CA ASP A 98 -7.55 -7.27 15.77
C ASP A 98 -8.34 -7.89 14.61
N ARG A 99 -9.36 -7.18 14.10
CA ARG A 99 -10.21 -7.61 12.98
C ARG A 99 -9.88 -6.91 11.67
N MET A 100 -8.89 -6.01 11.65
CA MET A 100 -8.55 -5.23 10.46
C MET A 100 -7.92 -6.13 9.39
N GLN A 101 -8.53 -6.15 8.20
CA GLN A 101 -8.22 -7.12 7.15
C GLN A 101 -6.97 -6.77 6.32
N ASP A 102 -6.60 -5.48 6.31
CA ASP A 102 -5.62 -4.88 5.40
C ASP A 102 -4.37 -4.36 6.14
N ILE A 103 -4.00 -4.97 7.26
CA ILE A 103 -2.75 -4.66 7.98
C ILE A 103 -1.54 -5.08 7.14
N GLY A 104 -1.54 -6.33 6.66
CA GLY A 104 -0.60 -6.83 5.66
C GLY A 104 -1.25 -6.83 4.28
N GLY A 105 -0.75 -5.99 3.37
CA GLY A 105 -1.24 -5.89 2.00
C GLY A 105 -0.26 -6.47 0.98
N VAL A 106 -0.74 -7.36 0.12
CA VAL A 106 -0.04 -7.85 -1.08
C VAL A 106 -0.74 -7.28 -2.31
N ARG A 107 0.01 -6.66 -3.20
CA ARG A 107 -0.49 -6.17 -4.49
C ARG A 107 0.17 -6.95 -5.61
N ALA A 108 -0.62 -7.50 -6.52
CA ALA A 108 -0.13 -8.08 -7.77
C ALA A 108 -0.74 -7.30 -8.95
N VAL A 109 0.12 -6.81 -9.83
CA VAL A 109 -0.30 -6.01 -11.00
C VAL A 109 -0.10 -6.82 -12.28
N PHE A 110 -1.12 -6.88 -13.11
CA PHE A 110 -1.18 -7.66 -14.35
C PHE A 110 -1.27 -6.75 -15.56
N LYS A 111 -1.10 -7.31 -16.76
CA LYS A 111 -1.17 -6.53 -18.00
C LYS A 111 -2.58 -6.00 -18.28
N ASN A 112 -3.61 -6.77 -17.94
CA ASN A 112 -5.01 -6.44 -18.22
C ASN A 112 -5.97 -7.22 -17.29
N ASN A 113 -7.25 -6.85 -17.29
CA ASN A 113 -8.27 -7.50 -16.46
C ASN A 113 -8.55 -8.96 -16.83
N ASN A 114 -8.28 -9.39 -18.07
CA ASN A 114 -8.41 -10.80 -18.43
C ASN A 114 -7.40 -11.66 -17.65
N GLU A 115 -6.13 -11.21 -17.57
CA GLU A 115 -5.13 -11.87 -16.73
C GLU A 115 -5.51 -11.87 -15.25
N VAL A 116 -6.07 -10.77 -14.73
CA VAL A 116 -6.58 -10.71 -13.35
C VAL A 116 -7.65 -11.78 -13.13
N LYS A 117 -8.66 -11.86 -13.99
CA LYS A 117 -9.76 -12.84 -13.89
C LYS A 117 -9.26 -14.28 -13.96
N GLN A 118 -8.30 -14.57 -14.85
CA GLN A 118 -7.67 -15.90 -14.91
C GLN A 118 -6.89 -16.24 -13.65
N PHE A 119 -6.18 -15.27 -13.09
CA PHE A 119 -5.42 -15.44 -11.86
C PHE A 119 -6.34 -15.70 -10.65
N VAL A 120 -7.44 -14.94 -10.53
CA VAL A 120 -8.48 -15.15 -9.51
C VAL A 120 -8.97 -16.59 -9.53
N LYS A 121 -9.39 -17.11 -10.68
CA LYS A 121 -9.87 -18.51 -10.82
C LYS A 121 -8.84 -19.52 -10.32
N ARG A 122 -7.56 -19.29 -10.60
CA ARG A 122 -6.47 -20.17 -10.14
C ARG A 122 -6.23 -20.06 -8.63
N ILE A 123 -6.31 -18.85 -8.06
CA ILE A 123 -6.27 -18.66 -6.61
C ILE A 123 -7.42 -19.40 -5.94
N GLN A 124 -8.65 -19.20 -6.43
CA GLN A 124 -9.84 -19.90 -5.93
C GLN A 124 -9.66 -21.43 -5.98
N SER A 125 -9.16 -21.98 -7.09
CA SER A 125 -8.89 -23.43 -7.21
C SER A 125 -7.88 -23.97 -6.18
N VAL A 126 -6.95 -23.14 -5.71
CA VAL A 126 -5.94 -23.52 -4.72
C VAL A 126 -6.50 -23.49 -3.31
N TYR A 127 -7.33 -22.48 -2.99
CA TYR A 127 -7.72 -22.17 -1.62
C TYR A 127 -9.15 -22.61 -1.25
N TYR A 128 -10.03 -22.89 -2.21
CA TYR A 128 -11.37 -23.43 -1.93
C TYR A 128 -11.42 -24.95 -1.83
N GLY A 129 -10.53 -25.68 -2.49
CA GLY A 129 -10.60 -27.14 -2.58
C GLY A 129 -9.71 -27.94 -1.63
N LYS A 130 -8.83 -27.31 -0.82
CA LYS A 130 -7.80 -28.02 -0.04
C LYS A 130 -7.58 -27.40 1.34
N ARG A 131 -7.17 -28.22 2.32
CA ARG A 131 -6.56 -27.73 3.57
C ARG A 131 -5.31 -26.93 3.19
N SER A 132 -5.37 -25.62 3.41
CA SER A 132 -4.30 -24.68 3.15
C SER A 132 -3.99 -23.89 4.43
N VAL A 133 -2.78 -23.34 4.51
CA VAL A 133 -2.34 -22.46 5.62
C VAL A 133 -3.03 -21.10 5.61
N PHE A 134 -3.70 -20.77 4.50
CA PHE A 134 -4.59 -19.62 4.39
C PHE A 134 -5.98 -20.08 3.93
N LYS A 135 -7.02 -19.46 4.47
CA LYS A 135 -8.41 -19.59 4.03
C LYS A 135 -8.90 -18.28 3.43
N ILE A 136 -9.53 -18.32 2.26
CA ILE A 136 -10.25 -17.15 1.73
C ILE A 136 -11.48 -16.92 2.62
N VAL A 137 -11.62 -15.70 3.15
CA VAL A 137 -12.75 -15.32 4.03
C VAL A 137 -13.61 -14.19 3.46
N LYS A 138 -13.09 -13.44 2.48
CA LYS A 138 -13.84 -12.40 1.78
C LYS A 138 -13.26 -12.17 0.39
N GLU A 139 -14.12 -11.97 -0.59
CA GLU A 139 -13.75 -11.50 -1.92
C GLU A 139 -14.59 -10.28 -2.28
N ASN A 140 -14.01 -9.30 -2.95
CA ASN A 140 -14.75 -8.17 -3.52
C ASN A 140 -14.25 -7.93 -4.95
N ASP A 141 -15.17 -8.06 -5.92
CA ASP A 141 -14.88 -7.77 -7.32
C ASP A 141 -15.20 -6.31 -7.66
N TYR A 142 -14.27 -5.40 -7.36
CA TYR A 142 -14.39 -4.01 -7.77
C TYR A 142 -14.02 -3.78 -9.24
N ILE A 143 -13.67 -4.82 -10.01
CA ILE A 143 -13.50 -4.69 -11.45
C ILE A 143 -14.90 -4.67 -12.09
N SER A 144 -15.74 -5.64 -11.73
CA SER A 144 -17.11 -5.73 -12.24
C SER A 144 -18.05 -4.76 -11.52
N ASN A 145 -17.81 -4.47 -10.23
CA ASN A 145 -18.62 -3.56 -9.41
C ASN A 145 -17.73 -2.44 -8.83
N PRO A 146 -17.34 -1.43 -9.64
CA PRO A 146 -16.47 -0.34 -9.18
C PRO A 146 -17.06 0.37 -7.95
N LYS A 147 -16.19 0.96 -7.14
CA LYS A 147 -16.65 1.86 -6.08
C LYS A 147 -17.15 3.18 -6.67
N ASP A 148 -17.87 3.94 -5.84
CA ASP A 148 -18.45 5.25 -6.22
C ASP A 148 -17.41 6.26 -6.70
N ASP A 149 -16.15 6.16 -6.25
CA ASP A 149 -15.03 6.99 -6.69
C ASP A 149 -14.38 6.53 -8.00
N GLY A 150 -14.89 5.46 -8.62
CA GLY A 150 -14.35 4.86 -9.84
C GLY A 150 -13.25 3.82 -9.58
N TYR A 151 -12.90 3.55 -8.32
CA TYR A 151 -11.85 2.59 -7.98
C TYR A 151 -12.17 1.17 -8.48
N ARG A 152 -11.20 0.53 -9.15
CA ARG A 152 -11.27 -0.87 -9.57
C ARG A 152 -10.07 -1.72 -9.16
N SER A 153 -10.37 -2.92 -8.68
CA SER A 153 -9.41 -3.99 -8.32
C SER A 153 -10.19 -5.23 -7.90
N TYR A 154 -9.59 -6.41 -7.95
CA TYR A 154 -10.15 -7.59 -7.30
C TYR A 154 -9.46 -7.81 -5.94
N HIS A 155 -10.22 -7.84 -4.86
CA HIS A 155 -9.70 -7.98 -3.49
C HIS A 155 -10.01 -9.35 -2.93
N ILE A 156 -9.01 -10.02 -2.36
CA ILE A 156 -9.15 -11.30 -1.66
C ILE A 156 -8.57 -11.15 -0.25
N VAL A 157 -9.39 -11.37 0.77
CA VAL A 157 -8.93 -11.41 2.15
C VAL A 157 -8.71 -12.86 2.55
N PHE A 158 -7.49 -13.14 3.01
CA PHE A 158 -7.11 -14.42 3.56
C PHE A 158 -7.05 -14.32 5.09
N LYS A 159 -7.51 -15.37 5.77
CA LYS A 159 -7.28 -15.61 7.21
C LYS A 159 -6.24 -16.71 7.34
N TYR A 160 -5.19 -16.48 8.14
CA TYR A 160 -4.21 -17.51 8.46
C TYR A 160 -4.83 -18.57 9.38
N ASN A 161 -4.64 -19.84 9.04
CA ASN A 161 -5.16 -21.00 9.77
C ASN A 161 -4.13 -22.15 9.78
N GLY A 162 -2.84 -21.80 9.72
CA GLY A 162 -1.73 -22.75 9.78
C GLY A 162 -1.27 -23.04 11.21
N LYS A 163 -0.03 -23.56 11.33
CA LYS A 163 0.54 -24.04 12.60
C LYS A 163 1.25 -22.97 13.45
N ILE A 164 1.41 -21.74 12.94
CA ILE A 164 2.06 -20.64 13.67
C ILE A 164 1.01 -19.99 14.59
N ASN A 165 1.03 -20.34 15.87
CA ASN A 165 -0.02 -19.98 16.82
C ASN A 165 -0.12 -18.47 17.05
N GLU A 166 1.01 -17.77 17.05
CA GLU A 166 1.14 -16.34 17.34
C GLU A 166 0.46 -15.43 16.30
N VAL A 167 0.22 -15.97 15.10
CA VAL A 167 -0.42 -15.25 14.00
C VAL A 167 -1.70 -15.96 13.55
N ASN A 168 -2.17 -16.94 14.33
CA ASN A 168 -3.39 -17.67 14.04
C ASN A 168 -4.59 -16.71 13.98
N GLY A 169 -5.34 -16.77 12.89
CA GLY A 169 -6.48 -15.91 12.65
C GLY A 169 -6.16 -14.50 12.15
N TYR A 170 -4.89 -14.14 11.95
CA TYR A 170 -4.52 -12.86 11.34
C TYR A 170 -5.00 -12.81 9.89
N HIS A 171 -5.28 -11.60 9.41
CA HIS A 171 -5.78 -11.37 8.05
C HIS A 171 -4.72 -10.72 7.17
N ILE A 172 -4.68 -11.11 5.90
CA ILE A 172 -3.90 -10.43 4.86
C ILE A 172 -4.79 -10.15 3.65
N GLU A 173 -4.61 -9.00 3.03
CA GLU A 173 -5.36 -8.60 1.84
C GLU A 173 -4.48 -8.76 0.59
N LEU A 174 -5.00 -9.44 -0.43
CA LEU A 174 -4.44 -9.51 -1.77
C LEU A 174 -5.26 -8.62 -2.71
N GLN A 175 -4.62 -7.60 -3.27
CA GLN A 175 -5.17 -6.72 -4.29
C GLN A 175 -4.62 -7.11 -5.66
N LEU A 176 -5.51 -7.46 -6.58
CA LEU A 176 -5.18 -7.74 -7.97
C LEU A 176 -5.64 -6.57 -8.84
N ARG A 177 -4.72 -5.98 -9.59
CA ARG A 177 -5.00 -4.82 -10.47
C ARG A 177 -4.47 -5.09 -11.86
N ASP A 178 -5.11 -4.52 -12.86
CA ASP A 178 -4.42 -4.30 -14.13
C ASP A 178 -3.49 -3.06 -14.04
N SER A 179 -2.69 -2.84 -15.09
CA SER A 179 -1.76 -1.71 -15.14
C SER A 179 -2.45 -0.34 -15.15
N LEU A 180 -3.58 -0.20 -15.85
CA LEU A 180 -4.30 1.07 -15.98
C LEU A 180 -4.91 1.50 -14.64
N GLN A 181 -5.53 0.56 -13.93
CA GLN A 181 -6.09 0.78 -12.60
C GLN A 181 -5.00 1.01 -11.55
N HIS A 182 -3.81 0.42 -11.73
CA HIS A 182 -2.64 0.77 -10.94
C HIS A 182 -2.19 2.23 -11.19
N TYR A 183 -2.13 2.68 -12.44
CA TYR A 183 -1.78 4.06 -12.78
C TYR A 183 -2.81 5.07 -12.27
N TRP A 184 -4.11 4.77 -12.44
CA TRP A 184 -5.19 5.59 -11.93
C TRP A 184 -5.11 5.77 -10.41
N ALA A 185 -5.03 4.67 -9.66
CA ALA A 185 -4.95 4.73 -8.21
C ALA A 185 -3.67 5.44 -7.72
N THR A 186 -2.57 5.32 -8.46
CA THR A 186 -1.34 6.07 -8.19
C THR A 186 -1.59 7.58 -8.32
N ALA A 187 -2.22 8.02 -9.40
CA ALA A 187 -2.46 9.44 -9.64
C ALA A 187 -3.41 10.05 -8.59
N VAL A 188 -4.43 9.31 -8.17
CA VAL A 188 -5.31 9.69 -7.05
C VAL A 188 -4.52 9.81 -5.75
N GLU A 189 -3.65 8.83 -5.43
CA GLU A 189 -2.79 8.88 -4.25
C GLU A 189 -1.82 10.08 -4.29
N ILE A 190 -1.24 10.40 -5.46
CA ILE A 190 -0.35 11.56 -5.65
C ILE A 190 -1.08 12.87 -5.38
N LEU A 191 -2.29 13.04 -5.93
CA LEU A 191 -3.07 14.26 -5.69
C LEU A 191 -3.43 14.40 -4.21
N ALA A 192 -3.89 13.32 -3.57
CA ALA A 192 -4.29 13.33 -2.16
C ALA A 192 -3.16 13.77 -1.22
N LEU A 193 -1.90 13.43 -1.53
CA LEU A 193 -0.73 13.89 -0.77
C LEU A 193 -0.56 15.42 -0.80
N ARG A 194 -0.97 16.09 -1.88
CA ARG A 194 -1.00 17.55 -1.98
C ARG A 194 -2.26 18.14 -1.38
N SER A 195 -3.41 17.46 -1.48
CA SER A 195 -4.66 17.92 -0.86
C SER A 195 -4.52 18.08 0.65
N SER A 196 -3.82 17.17 1.33
CA SER A 196 -3.57 17.28 2.78
C SER A 196 -2.71 18.47 3.18
N THR A 197 -1.93 19.06 2.26
CA THR A 197 -1.08 20.23 2.54
C THR A 197 -1.65 21.54 1.99
N ASN A 198 -2.45 21.52 0.91
CA ASN A 198 -2.92 22.72 0.23
C ASN A 198 -4.42 22.79 -0.11
N ILE A 199 -5.22 21.72 0.09
CA ILE A 199 -6.66 21.74 -0.25
C ILE A 199 -7.49 21.69 1.04
N LYS A 200 -7.53 22.84 1.71
CA LYS A 200 -8.62 23.21 2.61
C LYS A 200 -9.50 24.26 1.91
N ALA A 201 -10.25 23.85 0.89
CA ALA A 201 -11.38 24.62 0.36
C ALA A 201 -12.22 23.71 -0.57
N GLY A 202 -13.43 23.36 -0.14
CA GLY A 202 -14.31 22.35 -0.77
C GLY A 202 -14.74 22.58 -2.23
N TYR A 203 -14.31 23.66 -2.89
CA TYR A 203 -14.58 23.89 -4.32
C TYR A 203 -13.62 23.15 -5.27
N GLY A 204 -12.41 22.78 -4.82
CA GLY A 204 -11.46 22.02 -5.64
C GLY A 204 -11.72 20.52 -5.64
N ASP A 205 -12.13 19.96 -4.50
CA ASP A 205 -12.20 18.52 -4.28
C ASP A 205 -13.21 17.81 -5.21
N GLU A 206 -14.39 18.38 -5.43
CA GLU A 206 -15.41 17.75 -6.28
C GLU A 206 -14.99 17.70 -7.76
N CYS A 207 -14.28 18.73 -8.24
CA CYS A 207 -13.76 18.78 -9.61
C CYS A 207 -12.73 17.66 -9.83
N PHE A 208 -11.81 17.47 -8.87
CA PHE A 208 -10.84 16.39 -8.91
C PHE A 208 -11.50 15.01 -8.80
N LYS A 209 -12.47 14.84 -7.90
CA LYS A 209 -13.24 13.59 -7.76
C LYS A 209 -13.93 13.25 -9.08
N ARG A 210 -14.61 14.22 -9.70
CA ARG A 210 -15.28 14.03 -11.00
C ARG A 210 -14.28 13.69 -12.09
N PHE A 211 -13.18 14.44 -12.20
CA PHE A 211 -12.12 14.17 -13.18
C PHE A 211 -11.58 12.74 -13.05
N PHE A 212 -11.22 12.31 -11.84
CA PHE A 212 -10.70 10.96 -11.63
C PHE A 212 -11.75 9.89 -11.89
N TRP A 213 -13.01 10.10 -11.49
CA TRP A 213 -14.09 9.17 -11.82
C TRP A 213 -14.24 8.99 -13.34
N LEU A 214 -14.23 10.09 -14.10
CA LEU A 214 -14.30 10.05 -15.57
C LEU A 214 -13.08 9.33 -16.17
N CYS A 215 -11.88 9.59 -15.67
CA CYS A 215 -10.69 8.87 -16.09
C CYS A 215 -10.77 7.37 -15.77
N ALA A 216 -11.37 6.97 -14.65
CA ALA A 216 -11.56 5.56 -14.32
C ALA A 216 -12.46 4.86 -15.35
N GLU A 217 -13.53 5.54 -15.76
CA GLU A 217 -14.44 5.09 -16.82
C GLU A 217 -13.73 5.01 -18.18
N LEU A 218 -12.97 6.03 -18.56
CA LEU A 218 -12.17 6.03 -19.80
C LEU A 218 -11.17 4.87 -19.85
N LEU A 219 -10.48 4.60 -18.73
CA LEU A 219 -9.54 3.49 -18.61
C LEU A 219 -10.25 2.12 -18.57
N ALA A 220 -11.55 2.08 -18.30
CA ALA A 220 -12.39 0.89 -18.46
C ALA A 220 -12.67 0.54 -19.93
N GLY A 221 -12.53 1.53 -20.82
CA GLY A 221 -13.02 1.47 -22.19
C GLY A 221 -14.32 2.25 -22.43
N ASN A 222 -14.84 3.00 -21.46
CA ASN A 222 -15.99 3.87 -21.67
C ASN A 222 -15.56 5.23 -22.24
N ASN A 223 -15.72 5.40 -23.55
CA ASN A 223 -15.25 6.57 -24.29
C ASN A 223 -16.20 7.77 -24.25
N ASN A 224 -17.35 7.69 -23.57
CA ASN A 224 -18.37 8.74 -23.59
C ASN A 224 -17.93 10.04 -22.89
N TYR A 225 -16.87 9.97 -22.08
CA TYR A 225 -16.46 11.05 -21.19
C TYR A 225 -15.26 11.86 -21.69
N LYS A 226 -14.75 11.58 -22.91
CA LYS A 226 -13.54 12.23 -23.44
C LYS A 226 -13.62 13.76 -23.41
N GLU A 227 -14.74 14.33 -23.87
CA GLU A 227 -14.92 15.78 -23.94
C GLU A 227 -15.06 16.43 -22.57
N GLU A 228 -15.71 15.76 -21.61
CA GLU A 228 -15.80 16.26 -20.24
C GLU A 228 -14.42 16.24 -19.55
N ILE A 229 -13.63 15.19 -19.76
CA ILE A 229 -12.25 15.10 -19.26
C ILE A 229 -11.40 16.25 -19.81
N LYS A 230 -11.48 16.53 -21.12
CA LYS A 230 -10.75 17.65 -21.74
C LYS A 230 -11.13 18.99 -21.12
N LYS A 231 -12.44 19.28 -21.02
CA LYS A 231 -12.94 20.54 -20.45
C LYS A 231 -12.50 20.73 -18.99
N LEU A 232 -12.54 19.67 -18.19
CA LEU A 232 -12.06 19.72 -16.80
C LEU A 232 -10.55 19.93 -16.73
N ASP A 233 -9.77 19.25 -17.58
CA ASP A 233 -8.32 19.42 -17.60
C ASP A 233 -7.91 20.81 -18.10
N GLU A 234 -8.56 21.35 -19.13
CA GLU A 234 -8.35 22.71 -19.63
C GLU A 234 -8.62 23.75 -18.55
N LYS A 235 -9.71 23.58 -17.80
CA LYS A 235 -10.12 24.53 -16.75
C LYS A 235 -9.24 24.45 -15.50
N TYR A 236 -8.91 23.25 -15.03
CA TYR A 236 -8.27 23.04 -13.73
C TYR A 236 -6.80 22.60 -13.84
N GLN A 237 -6.29 22.39 -15.05
CA GLN A 237 -4.90 22.05 -15.34
C GLN A 237 -4.42 20.83 -14.54
N ILE A 238 -5.26 19.79 -14.43
CA ILE A 238 -5.07 18.64 -13.52
C ILE A 238 -3.90 17.78 -13.96
N LEU A 239 -3.80 17.47 -15.26
CA LEU A 239 -2.67 16.73 -15.82
C LEU A 239 -1.37 17.54 -15.73
N ALA A 240 -1.44 18.86 -15.91
CA ALA A 240 -0.29 19.74 -15.73
C ALA A 240 0.19 19.75 -14.27
N LEU A 241 -0.74 19.87 -13.32
CA LEU A 241 -0.49 19.77 -11.88
C LEU A 241 0.20 18.45 -11.53
N LEU A 242 -0.32 17.32 -12.01
CA LEU A 242 0.30 16.00 -11.81
C LEU A 242 1.69 15.90 -12.45
N SER A 243 1.91 16.54 -13.60
CA SER A 243 3.19 16.51 -14.32
C SER A 243 4.29 17.36 -13.68
N GLY A 244 3.92 18.46 -13.03
CA GLY A 244 4.86 19.37 -12.37
C GLY A 244 5.43 18.81 -11.07
N LEU A 245 4.89 17.70 -10.57
CA LEU A 245 5.38 17.05 -9.37
C LEU A 245 6.66 16.28 -9.68
N ASN A 246 7.75 16.73 -9.08
CA ASN A 246 9.02 16.04 -9.11
C ASN A 246 9.48 15.77 -7.69
N VAL A 247 10.24 14.68 -7.55
CA VAL A 247 10.87 14.30 -6.30
C VAL A 247 12.34 14.05 -6.58
N VAL A 248 13.19 14.69 -5.78
CA VAL A 248 14.62 14.36 -5.75
C VAL A 248 14.78 13.13 -4.87
N CYS A 249 15.35 12.06 -5.44
CA CYS A 249 15.67 10.86 -4.68
C CYS A 249 17.07 11.01 -4.09
N ASP A 250 17.16 11.12 -2.76
CA ASP A 250 18.44 11.09 -2.06
C ASP A 250 19.06 9.68 -2.18
N ASN A 251 20.39 9.65 -2.35
CA ASN A 251 21.21 8.51 -2.73
C ASN A 251 20.68 7.13 -2.27
N ILE A 252 20.44 6.26 -3.25
CA ILE A 252 20.17 4.84 -3.02
C ILE A 252 21.46 4.20 -2.52
N GLU A 253 21.50 3.76 -1.26
CA GLU A 253 22.54 2.84 -0.83
C GLU A 253 22.43 1.55 -1.66
N LYS A 254 23.30 1.43 -2.68
CA LYS A 254 23.36 0.29 -3.59
C LYS A 254 23.85 -0.95 -2.83
N LYS A 255 22.94 -1.67 -2.19
CA LYS A 255 23.16 -3.07 -1.82
C LYS A 255 22.06 -3.91 -2.46
N GLU A 256 22.37 -4.43 -3.66
CA GLU A 256 21.50 -5.35 -4.37
C GLU A 256 21.54 -6.73 -3.71
N LYS A 257 20.46 -7.10 -3.03
CA LYS A 257 20.13 -8.50 -2.71
C LYS A 257 18.62 -8.72 -2.91
N ALA A 258 18.25 -9.96 -3.22
CA ALA A 258 16.85 -10.34 -3.35
C ALA A 258 16.10 -10.17 -2.01
N ASP A 259 14.81 -9.83 -2.07
CA ASP A 259 13.92 -9.68 -0.90
C ASP A 259 14.24 -8.50 0.04
N ASN A 260 14.87 -7.44 -0.49
CA ASN A 260 15.16 -6.23 0.28
C ASN A 260 13.89 -5.56 0.82
N LEU A 261 14.00 -5.07 2.06
CA LEU A 261 13.05 -4.15 2.66
C LEU A 261 13.50 -2.73 2.35
N TYR A 262 12.55 -1.89 1.96
CA TYR A 262 12.80 -0.50 1.63
C TYR A 262 11.95 0.37 2.53
N LEU A 263 12.58 1.31 3.21
CA LEU A 263 11.93 2.41 3.89
C LEU A 263 11.98 3.63 2.97
N MET A 264 10.80 4.10 2.57
CA MET A 264 10.65 5.31 1.77
C MET A 264 10.09 6.40 2.66
N VAL A 265 10.77 7.53 2.75
CA VAL A 265 10.34 8.71 3.51
C VAL A 265 10.25 9.87 2.54
N LEU A 266 9.02 10.23 2.18
CA LEU A 266 8.75 11.38 1.32
C LEU A 266 8.47 12.60 2.19
N ASP A 267 9.31 13.63 2.06
CA ASP A 267 8.99 14.97 2.50
C ASP A 267 8.19 15.68 1.40
N THR A 268 6.90 15.91 1.66
CA THR A 268 6.01 16.53 0.67
C THR A 268 6.20 18.04 0.56
N LYS A 269 6.85 18.69 1.54
CA LYS A 269 7.14 20.13 1.51
C LYS A 269 8.36 20.41 0.64
N ASP A 270 9.43 19.67 0.89
CA ASP A 270 10.72 19.87 0.20
C ASP A 270 10.81 19.05 -1.11
N GLY A 271 9.89 18.10 -1.33
CA GLY A 271 9.92 17.23 -2.51
C GLY A 271 11.10 16.27 -2.50
N ILE A 272 11.57 15.86 -1.31
CA ILE A 272 12.73 14.99 -1.14
C ILE A 272 12.24 13.60 -0.72
N LEU A 273 12.64 12.57 -1.47
CA LEU A 273 12.45 11.17 -1.09
C LEU A 273 13.76 10.59 -0.60
N LYS A 274 13.77 10.18 0.67
CA LYS A 274 14.85 9.39 1.24
C LYS A 274 14.53 7.92 1.14
N LEU A 275 15.46 7.14 0.59
CA LEU A 275 15.33 5.70 0.45
C LEU A 275 16.40 4.99 1.27
N SER A 276 15.98 4.19 2.25
CA SER A 276 16.87 3.31 3.00
C SER A 276 16.60 1.85 2.65
N ALA A 277 17.64 1.10 2.29
CA ALA A 277 17.56 -0.31 1.95
C ALA A 277 18.08 -1.17 3.11
N PHE A 278 17.32 -2.19 3.47
CA PHE A 278 17.67 -3.13 4.54
C PHE A 278 17.82 -4.54 3.99
N GLY A 279 18.98 -5.14 4.28
CA GLY A 279 19.33 -6.49 3.87
C GLY A 279 18.67 -7.56 4.74
N LYS A 280 18.94 -8.83 4.39
CA LYS A 280 18.50 -10.00 5.17
C LYS A 280 19.00 -9.90 6.62
N GLY A 281 18.10 -10.07 7.59
CA GLY A 281 18.39 -9.97 9.03
C GLY A 281 18.19 -8.58 9.65
N GLN A 282 18.08 -7.52 8.84
CA GLN A 282 17.87 -6.14 9.33
C GLN A 282 16.39 -5.76 9.45
N LEU A 283 15.50 -6.74 9.54
CA LEU A 283 14.06 -6.51 9.64
C LEU A 283 13.72 -5.69 10.90
N GLU A 284 14.29 -6.03 12.05
CA GLU A 284 14.04 -5.31 13.30
C GLU A 284 14.57 -3.88 13.27
N LEU A 285 15.77 -3.67 12.72
CA LEU A 285 16.32 -2.34 12.52
C LEU A 285 15.39 -1.48 11.64
N ALA A 286 14.94 -2.04 10.51
CA ALA A 286 14.04 -1.35 9.58
C ALA A 286 12.71 -0.95 10.26
N LYS A 287 12.16 -1.85 11.08
CA LYS A 287 10.92 -1.61 11.84
C LYS A 287 11.10 -0.52 12.89
N ASN A 288 12.17 -0.56 13.66
CA ASN A 288 12.43 0.44 14.71
C ASN A 288 12.61 1.84 14.12
N ILE A 289 13.37 1.95 13.03
CA ILE A 289 13.51 3.22 12.31
C ILE A 289 12.15 3.67 11.77
N TYR A 290 11.39 2.78 11.12
CA TYR A 290 10.07 3.11 10.59
C TYR A 290 9.10 3.61 11.67
N GLN A 291 9.03 2.92 12.82
CA GLN A 291 8.19 3.31 13.96
C GLN A 291 8.57 4.71 14.49
N SER A 292 9.86 5.02 14.57
CA SER A 292 10.33 6.35 15.01
C SER A 292 9.97 7.49 14.05
N LEU A 293 9.70 7.18 12.79
CA LEU A 293 9.33 8.17 11.76
C LEU A 293 7.81 8.35 11.65
N GLU A 294 7.01 7.39 12.13
CA GLU A 294 5.55 7.47 12.08
C GLU A 294 4.95 8.41 13.13
N THR A 295 5.76 8.98 14.01
CA THR A 295 5.36 10.01 14.98
C THR A 295 5.43 11.44 14.43
N ASN A 296 5.96 11.63 13.21
CA ASN A 296 6.11 12.94 12.61
C ASN A 296 5.11 13.16 11.46
N ASP A 297 4.18 14.11 11.65
CA ASP A 297 3.14 14.47 10.68
C ASP A 297 3.67 15.13 9.40
N SER A 298 4.92 15.63 9.39
CA SER A 298 5.47 16.34 8.23
C SER A 298 5.95 15.42 7.11
N THR A 299 6.07 14.10 7.37
CA THR A 299 6.66 13.16 6.40
C THR A 299 5.76 11.96 6.13
N GLN A 300 5.86 11.43 4.92
CA GLN A 300 5.09 10.29 4.46
C GLN A 300 6.01 9.07 4.38
N SER A 301 6.14 8.37 5.50
CA SER A 301 6.99 7.17 5.61
C SER A 301 6.23 5.89 5.23
N VAL A 302 6.91 4.90 4.66
CA VAL A 302 6.37 3.55 4.45
C VAL A 302 7.47 2.51 4.41
N LEU A 303 7.20 1.37 5.03
CA LEU A 303 8.02 0.17 4.89
C LEU A 303 7.39 -0.77 3.85
N VAL A 304 8.12 -1.04 2.77
CA VAL A 304 7.69 -1.88 1.66
C VAL A 304 8.71 -2.95 1.35
N SER A 305 8.28 -4.00 0.65
CA SER A 305 9.19 -4.97 0.06
C SER A 305 8.77 -5.35 -1.34
N VAL A 306 9.75 -5.37 -2.24
CA VAL A 306 9.64 -5.71 -3.67
C VAL A 306 10.85 -6.54 -4.08
N ASP A 307 10.73 -7.35 -5.13
CA ASP A 307 11.81 -8.27 -5.53
C ASP A 307 13.08 -7.55 -6.03
N SER A 308 12.99 -6.28 -6.45
CA SER A 308 14.14 -5.47 -6.88
C SER A 308 13.90 -3.96 -6.79
N VAL A 309 14.98 -3.16 -6.70
CA VAL A 309 14.92 -1.68 -6.74
C VAL A 309 14.22 -1.17 -8.01
N LYS A 310 14.50 -1.79 -9.17
CA LYS A 310 13.83 -1.43 -10.44
C LYS A 310 12.30 -1.61 -10.36
N LYS A 311 11.82 -2.60 -9.58
CA LYS A 311 10.39 -2.81 -9.34
C LYS A 311 9.82 -1.86 -8.29
N LEU A 312 10.65 -1.24 -7.44
CA LEU A 312 10.21 -0.31 -6.39
C LEU A 312 9.48 0.90 -6.98
N LYS A 313 10.12 1.60 -7.92
CA LYS A 313 9.53 2.78 -8.59
C LYS A 313 8.24 2.42 -9.35
N ARG A 314 8.18 1.23 -9.94
CA ARG A 314 6.98 0.73 -10.63
C ARG A 314 5.84 0.37 -9.67
N ALA A 315 6.17 -0.18 -8.50
CA ALA A 315 5.20 -0.64 -7.51
C ALA A 315 4.62 0.48 -6.64
N TYR A 316 5.43 1.51 -6.36
CA TYR A 316 5.08 2.65 -5.51
C TYR A 316 5.40 4.01 -6.17
N PRO A 317 4.96 4.26 -7.42
CA PRO A 317 5.25 5.50 -8.14
C PRO A 317 4.77 6.76 -7.42
N ASN A 318 3.77 6.64 -6.55
CA ASN A 318 3.26 7.75 -5.75
C ASN A 318 4.30 8.34 -4.78
N TYR A 319 5.25 7.56 -4.28
CA TYR A 319 6.34 8.11 -3.44
C TYR A 319 7.38 8.86 -4.25
N PHE A 320 7.44 8.60 -5.55
CA PHE A 320 8.27 9.32 -6.51
C PHE A 320 7.50 10.48 -7.17
N LEU A 321 6.24 10.71 -6.74
CA LEU A 321 5.25 11.59 -7.38
C LEU A 321 5.18 11.42 -8.91
N ASP A 322 5.33 10.19 -9.39
CA ASP A 322 5.42 9.87 -10.82
C ASP A 322 4.05 9.46 -11.39
N ALA A 323 3.34 10.41 -11.97
CA ALA A 323 2.05 10.19 -12.64
C ALA A 323 2.17 9.99 -14.17
N LYS A 324 3.38 9.83 -14.73
CA LYS A 324 3.61 9.90 -16.19
C LYS A 324 2.81 8.89 -16.99
N HIS A 325 2.71 7.66 -16.49
CA HIS A 325 1.93 6.61 -17.16
C HIS A 325 0.44 6.91 -17.17
N PHE A 326 -0.11 7.46 -16.08
CA PHE A 326 -1.51 7.88 -16.04
C PHE A 326 -1.77 9.01 -17.04
N ILE A 327 -0.93 10.06 -17.02
CA ILE A 327 -1.05 11.21 -17.93
C ILE A 327 -1.00 10.75 -19.39
N LYS A 328 -0.06 9.85 -19.71
CA LYS A 328 0.07 9.29 -21.06
C LYS A 328 -1.21 8.59 -21.50
N GLU A 329 -1.73 7.65 -20.69
CA GLU A 329 -2.94 6.89 -21.03
C GLU A 329 -4.18 7.79 -21.18
N VAL A 330 -4.35 8.79 -20.30
CA VAL A 330 -5.46 9.75 -20.42
C VAL A 330 -5.33 10.52 -21.73
N ARG A 331 -4.17 11.10 -22.03
CA ARG A 331 -3.94 11.87 -23.26
C ARG A 331 -4.14 11.04 -24.53
N GLU A 332 -3.65 9.81 -24.55
CA GLU A 332 -3.80 8.93 -25.72
C GLU A 332 -5.26 8.55 -25.97
N ARG A 333 -6.04 8.39 -24.90
CA ARG A 333 -7.45 7.98 -24.99
C ARG A 333 -8.42 9.14 -25.16
N THR A 334 -8.03 10.37 -24.81
CA THR A 334 -8.84 11.57 -25.05
C THR A 334 -8.60 12.18 -26.42
N LYS A 335 -7.53 11.80 -27.13
CA LYS A 335 -7.48 11.99 -28.59
C LYS A 335 -8.73 11.37 -29.23
#